data_AF-A0AAW0CJR2-F1
#
_entry.id   AF-A0AAW0CJR2-F1
#
_cell.length_a   1.000
_cell.length_b   1.000
_cell.length_c   1.000
_cell.angle_alpha   90.00
_cell.angle_beta   90.00
_cell.angle_gamma   90.00
#
_symmetry.space_group_name_H-M   'P 1'
#
loop_
_entity.id
_entity.type
_entity.pdbx_description
1 polymer ?
#
loop_
_entity_poly.entity_id
_entity_poly.type
_entity_poly.pdbx_seq_one_letter_code
_entity_poly.pdbx_strand_id
1 'polypeptide(L)'
;IAEASRPAREITRKVKEKMRDPSGRKKKNPDRRAKYINWMTPFSWACITAAQRKVGWGYTDIVRELRRVNYDFFQHLTPQTVKGWVEKIDGFSRWTPNVLARASKGNIPGHNKGGRRGVLAGHPEIVEQIVSQLAELRDAGAPLSLATVRCIIIAIITVHAPELFEYRFK
;
A
#
# COMPACT_ATOMS: atom_id res chain seq x y z
N ILE A 1 14.05 -4.82 -12.25
CA ILE A 1 13.86 -3.36 -12.47
C ILE A 1 14.38 -2.50 -11.30
N ALA A 2 14.04 -2.76 -10.03
CA ALA A 2 14.50 -1.89 -8.92
C ALA A 2 16.01 -1.94 -8.57
N GLU A 3 16.73 -3.02 -8.92
CA GLU A 3 18.19 -3.09 -8.73
C GLU A 3 18.97 -2.40 -9.86
N ALA A 4 18.47 -2.50 -11.10
CA ALA A 4 19.04 -1.82 -12.26
C ALA A 4 19.01 -0.29 -12.12
N SER A 5 18.07 0.27 -11.34
CA SER A 5 17.98 1.71 -11.09
C SER A 5 18.89 2.21 -9.95
N ARG A 6 19.76 1.36 -9.38
CA ARG A 6 20.62 1.72 -8.23
C ARG A 6 22.09 1.29 -8.43
N PRO A 7 22.75 1.71 -9.52
CA PRO A 7 24.13 1.30 -9.83
C PRO A 7 25.12 1.67 -8.72
N ALA A 8 24.88 2.79 -8.02
CA ALA A 8 25.69 3.23 -6.89
C ALA A 8 25.80 2.18 -5.78
N ARG A 9 24.73 1.44 -5.47
CA ARG A 9 24.76 0.41 -4.41
C ARG A 9 25.66 -0.76 -4.79
N GLU A 10 25.64 -1.16 -6.05
CA GLU A 10 26.47 -2.26 -6.52
C GLU A 10 27.95 -1.86 -6.53
N ILE A 11 28.24 -0.62 -6.92
CA ILE A 11 29.59 -0.03 -6.85
C ILE A 11 30.07 0.02 -5.40
N THR A 12 29.28 0.56 -4.47
CA THR A 12 29.65 0.60 -3.04
C THR A 12 29.82 -0.80 -2.44
N ARG A 13 29.01 -1.78 -2.85
CA ARG A 13 29.16 -3.19 -2.42
C ARG A 13 30.49 -3.76 -2.88
N LYS A 14 30.82 -3.61 -4.16
CA LYS A 14 32.10 -4.08 -4.75
C LYS A 14 33.31 -3.43 -4.08
N VAL A 15 33.25 -2.13 -3.79
CA VAL A 15 34.32 -1.41 -3.07
C VAL A 15 34.46 -1.93 -1.63
N LYS A 16 33.35 -2.09 -0.90
CA LYS A 16 33.36 -2.63 0.48
C LYS A 16 33.83 -4.08 0.56
N GLU A 17 33.54 -4.91 -0.44
CA GLU A 17 34.05 -6.28 -0.50
C GLU A 17 35.56 -6.32 -0.75
N LYS A 18 36.09 -5.45 -1.62
CA LYS A 18 37.53 -5.34 -1.86
C LYS A 18 38.31 -4.78 -0.66
N MET A 19 37.70 -3.85 0.08
CA MET A 19 38.30 -3.21 1.26
C MET A 19 37.99 -3.95 2.57
N ARG A 20 37.46 -5.18 2.51
CA ARG A 20 37.04 -5.91 3.71
C ARG A 20 38.25 -6.48 4.45
N ASP A 21 38.52 -5.91 5.62
CA ASP A 21 39.50 -6.46 6.57
C ASP A 21 39.11 -7.89 6.97
N PRO A 22 40.03 -8.88 6.91
CA PRO A 22 39.79 -10.24 7.40
C PRO A 22 39.52 -10.29 8.91
N SER A 23 39.94 -9.28 9.66
CA SER A 23 39.64 -9.11 11.08
C SER A 23 38.29 -8.38 11.26
N GLY A 24 37.27 -9.13 11.70
CA GLY A 24 35.93 -8.57 11.97
C GLY A 24 34.81 -9.59 12.01
N ARG A 25 33.67 -9.20 12.60
CA ARG A 25 32.49 -10.06 12.73
C ARG A 25 31.92 -10.41 11.34
N LYS A 26 31.95 -11.69 10.98
CA LYS A 26 31.37 -12.17 9.71
C LYS A 26 29.87 -11.87 9.64
N LYS A 27 29.43 -11.32 8.50
CA LYS A 27 28.02 -11.09 8.21
C LYS A 27 27.31 -12.44 8.12
N LYS A 28 26.39 -12.71 9.05
CA LYS A 28 25.62 -13.97 9.08
C LYS A 28 24.42 -13.98 8.14
N ASN A 29 23.84 -12.82 7.87
CA ASN A 29 22.60 -12.71 7.09
C ASN A 29 22.88 -12.12 5.70
N PRO A 30 22.42 -12.77 4.62
CA PRO A 30 22.52 -12.22 3.27
C PRO A 30 21.65 -10.97 3.13
N ASP A 31 22.02 -10.10 2.19
CA ASP A 31 21.19 -8.94 1.86
C ASP A 31 19.86 -9.42 1.28
N ARG A 32 18.76 -9.10 1.98
CA ARG A 32 17.41 -9.38 1.49
C ARG A 32 16.91 -8.17 0.72
N ARG A 33 16.23 -8.41 -0.40
CA ARG A 33 15.56 -7.35 -1.15
C ARG A 33 14.52 -6.67 -0.27
N ALA A 34 14.69 -5.38 -0.03
CA ALA A 34 13.73 -4.60 0.73
C ALA A 34 12.39 -4.59 -0.02
N LYS A 35 11.34 -5.14 0.61
CA LYS A 35 9.97 -5.00 0.13
C LYS A 35 9.39 -3.71 0.72
N TYR A 36 9.14 -2.73 -0.12
CA TYR A 36 8.43 -1.52 0.27
C TYR A 36 6.93 -1.81 0.23
N ILE A 37 6.27 -1.71 1.38
CA ILE A 37 4.81 -1.77 1.47
C ILE A 37 4.33 -0.32 1.59
N ASN A 38 3.42 0.08 0.70
CA ASN A 38 2.72 1.35 0.87
C ASN A 38 1.62 1.15 1.91
N TRP A 39 1.80 1.70 3.11
CA TRP A 39 0.80 1.64 4.19
C TRP A 39 -0.26 2.75 4.12
N MET A 40 -0.18 3.62 3.10
CA MET A 40 -1.11 4.73 2.89
C MET A 40 -2.12 4.43 1.77
N THR A 41 -2.27 3.16 1.37
CA THR A 41 -3.34 2.79 0.43
C THR A 41 -4.69 2.99 1.11
N PRO A 42 -5.78 3.31 0.39
CA PRO A 42 -7.09 3.55 1.01
C PRO A 42 -7.54 2.40 1.93
N PHE A 43 -7.32 1.15 1.51
CA PHE A 43 -7.61 -0.04 2.31
C PHE A 43 -6.78 -0.09 3.61
N SER A 44 -5.46 0.00 3.51
CA SER A 44 -4.58 -0.11 4.69
C SER A 44 -4.79 1.06 5.66
N TRP A 45 -4.98 2.26 5.13
CA TRP A 45 -5.23 3.47 5.91
C TRP A 45 -6.57 3.43 6.64
N ALA A 46 -7.63 2.90 6.02
CA ALA A 46 -8.91 2.68 6.68
C ALA A 46 -8.78 1.74 7.88
N CYS A 47 -8.01 0.64 7.74
CA CYS A 47 -7.73 -0.25 8.86
C CYS A 47 -6.90 0.45 9.96
N ILE A 48 -5.87 1.22 9.60
CA ILE A 48 -5.01 1.94 10.55
C ILE A 48 -5.83 2.96 11.36
N THR A 49 -6.68 3.72 10.70
CA THR A 49 -7.55 4.72 11.37
C THR A 49 -8.61 4.05 12.24
N ALA A 50 -9.21 2.94 11.80
CA ALA A 50 -10.14 2.17 12.62
C ALA A 50 -9.45 1.59 13.88
N ALA A 51 -8.24 1.04 13.73
CA ALA A 51 -7.46 0.52 14.85
C ALA A 51 -7.10 1.64 15.84
N GLN A 52 -6.63 2.78 15.35
CA GLN A 52 -6.31 3.96 16.19
C GLN A 52 -7.54 4.47 16.94
N ARG A 53 -8.72 4.54 16.31
CA ARG A 53 -9.95 4.93 17.00
C ARG A 53 -10.34 3.96 18.10
N LYS A 54 -10.05 2.67 17.93
CA LYS A 54 -10.39 1.61 18.89
C LYS A 54 -9.47 1.57 20.11
N VAL A 55 -8.16 1.75 19.91
CA VAL A 55 -7.15 1.58 20.99
C VAL A 55 -6.51 2.89 21.45
N GLY A 56 -6.85 4.01 20.83
CA GLY A 56 -6.21 5.29 21.07
C GLY A 56 -4.86 5.44 20.36
N TRP A 57 -3.97 6.24 20.94
CA TRP A 57 -2.71 6.66 20.30
C TRP A 57 -1.49 5.81 20.64
N GLY A 58 -1.67 4.68 21.34
CA GLY A 58 -0.59 3.75 21.65
C GLY A 58 -0.08 3.02 20.40
N TYR A 59 1.10 3.37 19.90
CA TYR A 59 1.63 2.81 18.63
C TYR A 59 1.73 1.28 18.64
N THR A 60 2.14 0.71 19.78
CA THR A 60 2.24 -0.74 19.97
C THR A 60 0.86 -1.39 19.94
N ASP A 61 -0.14 -0.73 20.51
CA ASP A 61 -1.51 -1.24 20.59
C ASP A 61 -2.21 -1.15 19.23
N ILE A 62 -1.96 -0.08 18.47
CA ILE A 62 -2.42 0.05 17.09
C ILE A 62 -1.89 -1.11 16.24
N VAL A 63 -0.58 -1.37 16.29
CA VAL A 63 0.02 -2.48 15.51
C VAL A 63 -0.50 -3.84 15.97
N ARG A 64 -0.71 -4.02 17.28
CA ARG A 64 -1.28 -5.25 17.85
C ARG A 64 -2.70 -5.49 17.33
N GLU A 65 -3.54 -4.46 17.34
CA GLU A 65 -4.92 -4.56 16.84
C GLU A 65 -4.95 -4.84 15.34
N LEU A 66 -4.10 -4.18 14.54
CA LEU A 66 -4.00 -4.43 13.11
C LEU A 66 -3.62 -5.88 12.79
N ARG A 67 -2.63 -6.43 13.51
CA ARG A 67 -2.22 -7.83 13.35
C ARG A 67 -3.26 -8.81 13.84
N ARG A 68 -4.06 -8.45 14.86
CA ARG A 68 -5.19 -9.25 15.32
C ARG A 68 -6.28 -9.36 14.25
N VAL A 69 -6.52 -8.28 13.51
CA VAL A 69 -7.50 -8.25 12.41
C VAL A 69 -6.97 -8.97 11.17
N ASN A 70 -5.73 -8.72 10.77
CA ASN A 70 -5.10 -9.37 9.62
C ASN A 70 -3.59 -9.47 9.80
N TYR A 71 -3.14 -10.61 10.34
CA TYR A 71 -1.73 -10.84 10.61
C TYR A 71 -0.90 -10.82 9.33
N ASP A 72 -1.34 -11.53 8.28
CA ASP A 72 -0.57 -11.71 7.06
C ASP A 72 -0.25 -10.40 6.35
N PHE A 73 -1.19 -9.46 6.35
CA PHE A 73 -0.99 -8.15 5.74
C PHE A 73 -0.13 -7.23 6.62
N PHE A 74 -0.34 -7.22 7.94
CA PHE A 74 0.31 -6.29 8.88
C PHE A 74 1.54 -6.86 9.62
N GLN A 75 1.97 -8.09 9.31
CA GLN A 75 3.11 -8.77 9.96
C GLN A 75 4.39 -7.94 9.93
N HIS A 76 4.61 -7.16 8.86
CA HIS A 76 5.81 -6.35 8.68
C HIS A 76 5.65 -4.89 9.10
N LEU A 77 4.46 -4.47 9.53
CA LEU A 77 4.26 -3.14 10.09
C LEU A 77 4.84 -3.11 11.50
N THR A 78 5.71 -2.14 11.79
CA THR A 78 6.37 -2.03 13.10
C THR A 78 5.83 -0.85 13.90
N PRO A 79 5.82 -0.89 15.25
CA PRO A 79 5.41 0.24 16.07
C PRO A 79 6.23 1.51 15.79
N GLN A 80 7.51 1.36 15.43
CA GLN A 80 8.38 2.48 15.07
C GLN A 80 7.92 3.18 13.79
N THR A 81 7.38 2.43 12.82
CA THR A 81 6.79 3.01 11.61
C THR A 81 5.57 3.87 11.96
N VAL A 82 4.68 3.36 12.82
CA VAL A 82 3.49 4.09 13.29
C VAL A 82 3.87 5.31 14.15
N LYS A 83 4.88 5.19 15.01
CA LYS A 83 5.43 6.31 15.78
C LYS A 83 5.87 7.46 14.87
N GLY A 84 6.49 7.15 13.73
CA GLY A 84 6.88 8.15 12.73
C GLY A 84 5.70 8.83 12.02
N TRP A 85 4.48 8.34 12.20
CA TRP A 85 3.27 8.92 11.62
C TRP A 85 2.50 9.82 12.58
N VAL A 86 2.81 9.76 13.88
CA VAL A 86 2.13 10.51 14.92
C VAL A 86 3.01 11.66 15.41
N GLU A 87 2.43 12.83 15.52
CA GLU A 87 3.02 13.98 16.20
C GLU A 87 2.22 14.31 17.46
N LYS A 88 2.91 14.91 18.44
CA LYS A 88 2.29 15.47 19.63
C LYS A 88 2.38 16.98 19.56
N ILE A 89 1.24 17.65 19.60
CA ILE A 89 1.14 19.11 19.61
C ILE A 89 0.20 19.48 20.74
N ASP A 90 0.67 20.33 21.64
CA ASP A 90 -0.08 20.80 22.82
C ASP A 90 -0.67 19.68 23.67
N GLY A 91 0.08 18.57 23.81
CA GLY A 91 -0.34 17.38 24.56
C GLY A 91 -1.28 16.44 23.79
N PHE A 92 -1.84 16.86 22.66
CA PHE A 92 -2.70 16.04 21.82
C PHE A 92 -1.89 15.29 20.77
N SER A 93 -2.21 14.01 20.60
CA SER A 93 -1.61 13.18 19.54
C SER A 93 -2.47 13.29 18.29
N ARG A 94 -1.83 13.47 17.13
CA ARG A 94 -2.49 13.47 15.83
C ARG A 94 -1.61 12.86 14.76
N TRP A 95 -2.20 12.45 13.64
CA TRP A 95 -1.45 12.07 12.46
C TRP A 95 -0.70 13.28 11.91
N THR A 96 0.55 13.09 11.48
CA THR A 96 1.33 14.16 10.86
C THR A 96 0.65 14.65 9.57
N PRO A 97 0.75 15.95 9.23
CA PRO A 97 0.17 16.49 8.00
C PRO A 97 0.63 15.76 6.74
N ASN A 98 1.89 15.31 6.71
CA ASN A 98 2.44 14.54 5.60
C ASN A 98 1.73 13.19 5.43
N VAL A 99 1.46 12.49 6.53
CA VAL A 99 0.73 11.22 6.49
C VAL A 99 -0.69 11.43 6.00
N LEU A 100 -1.39 12.47 6.47
CA LEU A 100 -2.72 12.82 5.99
C LEU A 100 -2.73 13.16 4.50
N ALA A 101 -1.74 13.94 4.03
CA ALA A 101 -1.60 14.28 2.61
C ALA A 101 -1.28 13.07 1.72
N ARG A 102 -0.58 12.06 2.25
CA ARG A 102 -0.31 10.80 1.54
C ARG A 102 -1.52 9.90 1.53
N ALA A 103 -2.23 9.82 2.65
CA ALA A 103 -3.47 9.04 2.75
C ALA A 103 -4.57 9.60 1.85
N SER A 104 -4.71 10.93 1.75
CA SER A 104 -5.69 11.55 0.86
C SER A 104 -5.38 11.32 -0.62
N LYS A 105 -4.09 11.24 -0.99
CA LYS A 105 -3.65 10.81 -2.33
C LYS A 105 -3.93 9.32 -2.60
N GLY A 106 -4.08 8.49 -1.57
CA GLY A 106 -4.38 7.08 -1.69
C GLY A 106 -3.40 6.31 -2.59
N ASN A 107 -3.95 5.63 -3.60
CA ASN A 107 -3.18 4.84 -4.57
C ASN A 107 -2.67 5.63 -5.78
N ILE A 108 -2.79 6.96 -5.79
CA ILE A 108 -2.29 7.77 -6.91
C ILE A 108 -0.76 7.63 -6.95
N PRO A 109 -0.17 7.01 -8.00
CA PRO A 109 1.27 6.96 -8.13
C PRO A 109 1.78 8.40 -8.27
N GLY A 110 2.65 8.84 -7.35
CA GLY A 110 3.22 10.20 -7.38
C GLY A 110 4.10 10.51 -8.60
N HIS A 111 4.17 9.61 -9.58
CA HIS A 111 4.99 9.70 -10.79
C HIS A 111 4.12 9.49 -12.04
N ASN A 112 3.18 10.41 -12.30
CA ASN A 112 2.36 10.41 -13.51
C ASN A 112 2.97 11.23 -14.66
N LYS A 113 4.30 11.32 -14.76
CA LYS A 113 4.95 11.92 -15.94
C LYS A 113 5.10 10.97 -17.13
N GLY A 114 4.64 9.71 -17.03
CA GLY A 114 4.51 8.82 -18.18
C GLY A 114 4.38 7.35 -17.81
N GLY A 115 3.31 6.70 -18.29
CA GLY A 115 3.41 5.28 -18.68
C GLY A 115 2.38 4.31 -18.10
N ARG A 116 1.98 4.40 -16.82
CA ARG A 116 1.04 3.43 -16.24
C ARG A 116 -0.31 4.06 -15.92
N ARG A 117 -1.12 4.21 -16.95
CA ARG A 117 -2.58 4.39 -16.79
C ARG A 117 -3.19 3.03 -16.44
N GLY A 118 -4.20 3.00 -15.55
CA GLY A 118 -4.93 1.77 -15.25
C GLY A 118 -5.60 1.19 -16.50
N VAL A 119 -5.88 -0.10 -16.52
CA VAL A 119 -6.51 -0.77 -17.69
C VAL A 119 -7.84 -0.12 -18.09
N LEU A 120 -8.58 0.43 -17.12
CA LEU A 120 -9.84 1.14 -17.34
C LEU A 120 -9.68 2.65 -17.61
N ALA A 121 -8.47 3.18 -17.72
CA ALA A 121 -8.29 4.62 -17.90
C ALA A 121 -8.81 5.14 -19.25
N GLY A 122 -8.97 4.27 -20.24
CA GLY A 122 -9.62 4.57 -21.52
C GLY A 122 -11.14 4.35 -21.50
N HIS A 123 -11.70 3.88 -20.38
CA HIS A 123 -13.10 3.46 -20.24
C HIS A 123 -13.74 4.09 -18.99
N PRO A 124 -13.79 5.43 -18.88
CA PRO A 124 -14.39 6.11 -17.73
C PRO A 124 -15.85 5.69 -17.49
N GLU A 125 -16.60 5.40 -18.54
CA GLU A 125 -17.99 4.93 -18.51
C GLU A 125 -18.14 3.61 -17.74
N ILE A 126 -17.19 2.67 -17.92
CA ILE A 126 -17.18 1.39 -17.21
C ILE A 126 -16.87 1.63 -15.73
N VAL A 127 -15.97 2.56 -15.42
CA VAL A 127 -15.64 2.93 -14.04
C VAL A 127 -16.86 3.54 -13.34
N GLU A 128 -17.58 4.44 -14.00
CA GLU A 128 -18.80 5.05 -13.46
C GLU A 128 -19.87 4.00 -13.17
N GLN A 129 -20.09 3.06 -14.08
CA GLN A 129 -21.07 1.99 -13.90
C GLN A 129 -20.71 1.07 -12.72
N ILE A 130 -19.43 0.68 -12.59
CA ILE A 130 -18.94 -0.10 -11.43
C ILE A 130 -19.21 0.67 -10.14
N VAL A 131 -18.88 1.97 -10.09
CA VAL A 131 -19.05 2.78 -8.89
C VAL A 131 -20.53 2.95 -8.54
N SER A 132 -21.40 3.19 -9.52
CA SER A 132 -22.86 3.31 -9.31
C SER A 132 -23.43 2.03 -8.71
N GLN A 133 -23.13 0.88 -9.31
CA GLN A 133 -23.69 -0.39 -8.84
C GLN A 133 -23.20 -0.78 -7.44
N LEU A 134 -21.93 -0.47 -7.12
CA LEU A 134 -21.41 -0.64 -5.76
C LEU A 134 -22.04 0.34 -4.76
N ALA A 135 -22.34 1.57 -5.17
CA ALA A 135 -23.02 2.54 -4.32
C ALA A 135 -24.46 2.10 -4.03
N GLU A 136 -25.22 1.70 -5.05
CA GLU A 136 -26.60 1.20 -4.91
C GLU A 136 -26.70 -0.01 -3.98
N LEU A 137 -25.79 -0.98 -4.12
CA LEU A 137 -25.75 -2.15 -3.23
C LEU A 137 -25.46 -1.76 -1.78
N ARG A 138 -24.56 -0.80 -1.55
CA ARG A 138 -24.28 -0.29 -0.21
C ARG A 138 -25.50 0.43 0.36
N ASP A 139 -26.18 1.24 -0.44
CA ASP A 139 -27.34 2.02 0.00
C ASP A 139 -28.54 1.10 0.30
N ALA A 140 -28.66 -0.02 -0.41
CA ALA A 140 -29.61 -1.10 -0.12
C ALA A 140 -29.23 -1.96 1.10
N GLY A 141 -28.11 -1.66 1.78
CA GLY A 141 -27.63 -2.40 2.95
C GLY A 141 -27.02 -3.77 2.63
N ALA A 142 -26.71 -4.06 1.37
CA ALA A 142 -26.09 -5.32 0.98
C ALA A 142 -24.62 -5.37 1.42
N PRO A 143 -24.13 -6.49 1.99
CA PRO A 143 -22.75 -6.63 2.40
C PRO A 143 -21.82 -6.69 1.17
N LEU A 144 -20.94 -5.69 1.04
CA LEU A 144 -19.90 -5.67 0.01
C LEU A 144 -18.63 -6.38 0.50
N SER A 145 -18.52 -7.67 0.15
CA SER A 145 -17.26 -8.41 0.31
C SER A 145 -16.30 -8.14 -0.85
N LEU A 146 -15.00 -8.37 -0.64
CA LEU A 146 -14.01 -8.27 -1.72
C LEU A 146 -14.34 -9.19 -2.90
N ALA A 147 -14.91 -10.37 -2.62
CA ALA A 147 -15.35 -11.31 -3.65
C ALA A 147 -16.49 -10.72 -4.47
N THR A 148 -17.53 -10.18 -3.80
CA THR A 148 -18.68 -9.55 -4.45
C THR A 148 -18.25 -8.38 -5.32
N VAL A 149 -17.39 -7.50 -4.79
CA VAL A 149 -16.84 -6.36 -5.54
C VAL A 149 -16.08 -6.83 -6.78
N ARG A 150 -15.24 -7.87 -6.65
CA ARG A 150 -14.54 -8.47 -7.79
C ARG A 150 -15.49 -9.03 -8.84
N CYS A 151 -16.52 -9.76 -8.42
CA CYS A 151 -17.50 -10.35 -9.33
C CYS A 151 -18.23 -9.26 -10.12
N ILE A 152 -18.63 -8.16 -9.47
CA ILE A 152 -19.30 -7.03 -10.13
C ILE A 152 -18.36 -6.39 -11.17
N ILE A 153 -17.11 -6.11 -10.77
CA ILE A 153 -16.11 -5.53 -11.68
C ILE A 153 -15.91 -6.45 -12.90
N ILE A 154 -15.75 -7.76 -12.67
CA ILE A 154 -15.56 -8.73 -13.76
C ILE A 154 -16.80 -8.76 -14.65
N ALA A 155 -18.00 -8.86 -14.08
CA ALA A 155 -19.24 -8.94 -14.85
C ALA A 155 -19.43 -7.72 -15.75
N ILE A 156 -19.24 -6.50 -15.21
CA ILE A 156 -19.38 -5.28 -15.99
C ILE A 156 -18.33 -5.21 -17.10
N ILE A 157 -17.07 -5.53 -16.81
CA ILE A 157 -16.01 -5.54 -17.84
C ILE A 157 -16.32 -6.59 -18.93
N THR A 158 -16.78 -7.79 -18.56
CA THR A 158 -17.11 -8.85 -19.53
C THR A 158 -18.23 -8.42 -20.48
N VAL A 159 -19.21 -7.65 -19.99
CA VAL A 159 -20.33 -7.19 -20.82
C VAL A 159 -19.94 -6.01 -21.71
N HIS A 160 -19.16 -5.06 -21.18
CA HIS A 160 -18.94 -3.77 -21.84
C HIS A 160 -17.60 -3.62 -22.56
N ALA A 161 -16.56 -4.33 -22.13
CA ALA A 161 -15.24 -4.30 -22.75
C ALA A 161 -14.48 -5.63 -22.51
N PRO A 162 -14.97 -6.77 -23.03
CA PRO A 162 -14.34 -8.08 -22.82
C PRO A 162 -12.90 -8.14 -23.32
N GLU A 163 -12.55 -7.35 -24.34
CA GLU A 163 -11.21 -7.23 -24.91
C GLU A 163 -10.15 -6.79 -23.87
N LEU A 164 -10.56 -6.14 -22.78
CA LEU A 164 -9.66 -5.75 -21.69
C LEU A 164 -9.06 -6.94 -20.94
N PHE A 165 -9.69 -8.11 -20.97
CA PHE A 165 -9.12 -9.33 -20.41
C PHE A 165 -8.03 -9.94 -21.29
N GLU A 166 -8.02 -9.63 -22.58
CA GLU A 166 -7.04 -10.13 -23.54
C GLU A 166 -5.80 -9.23 -23.62
N TYR A 167 -5.89 -8.02 -23.09
CA TYR A 167 -4.82 -7.03 -23.14
C TYR A 167 -3.58 -7.49 -22.37
N ARG A 168 -2.54 -7.91 -23.11
CA ARG A 168 -1.22 -8.22 -22.53
C ARG A 168 -0.35 -6.97 -22.50
N PHE A 169 0.06 -6.56 -21.30
CA PHE A 169 1.08 -5.52 -21.14
C PHE A 169 2.39 -5.97 -21.79
N LYS A 170 2.84 -5.24 -22.83
CA LYS A 170 4.20 -5.37 -23.38
C LYS A 170 5.23 -4.79 -22.42
#